data_AF-X1MPB6-F1
#
_entry.id   AF-X1MPB6-F1
#
_cell.length_a   1.000
_cell.length_b   1.000
_cell.length_c   1.000
_cell.angle_alpha   90.00
_cell.angle_beta   90.00
_cell.angle_gamma   90.00
#
_symmetry.space_group_name_H-M   'P 1'
#
loop_
_entity.id
_entity.type
_entity.pdbx_description
1 polymer ?
#
loop_
_entity_poly.entity_id
_entity_poly.type
_entity_poly.pdbx_seq_one_letter_code
_entity_poly.pdbx_strand_id
1 'polypeptide(L)'
;EDIAIEDYFAFIRKRIKKKLKDQNVKVEEFKSSLMDGIDIKETIRKWPTERKIYVRNERPIVGKIDTLIVIFDDEAKEENEKYPFKLTWWAEHDKESDMALYTTNPGEYVIGPGIAHVEVGGLLTIFPPGRLRPVFLEEYDFEYGNVENKAERLLKAGIIYSSEKYIIYIAKDHPRPYFFNLAARKNRELIFYSIDNFSTESLRCVKHVHFLRGRYLRKIAHNYIFL
;
A
#
# COMPACT_ATOMS: atom_id res chain seq x y z
N GLU A 1 -7.40 16.54 -7.71
CA GLU A 1 -7.52 15.47 -6.69
C GLU A 1 -6.73 14.24 -7.12
N ASP A 2 -7.03 13.64 -8.28
CA ASP A 2 -6.34 12.45 -8.82
C ASP A 2 -4.80 12.54 -8.72
N ILE A 3 -4.21 13.66 -9.14
CA ILE A 3 -2.76 13.92 -9.04
C ILE A 3 -2.27 13.92 -7.58
N ALA A 4 -3.02 14.54 -6.66
CA ALA A 4 -2.63 14.62 -5.25
C ALA A 4 -2.65 13.24 -4.58
N ILE A 5 -3.63 12.41 -4.93
CA ILE A 5 -3.74 11.01 -4.47
C ILE A 5 -2.54 10.20 -4.97
N GLU A 6 -2.21 10.29 -6.27
CA GLU A 6 -1.07 9.57 -6.85
C GLU A 6 0.27 10.04 -6.29
N ASP A 7 0.45 11.35 -6.11
CA ASP A 7 1.63 11.93 -5.46
C ASP A 7 1.77 11.40 -4.03
N TYR A 8 0.67 11.24 -3.31
CA TYR A 8 0.67 10.66 -1.98
C TYR A 8 1.02 9.17 -1.98
N PHE A 9 0.49 8.37 -2.92
CA PHE A 9 0.92 6.98 -3.08
C PHE A 9 2.42 6.87 -3.41
N ALA A 10 2.92 7.71 -4.31
CA ALA A 10 4.34 7.78 -4.64
C ALA A 10 5.19 8.16 -3.41
N PHE A 11 4.72 9.11 -2.60
CA PHE A 11 5.35 9.50 -1.34
C PHE A 11 5.43 8.31 -0.36
N ILE A 12 4.34 7.57 -0.15
CA ILE A 12 4.33 6.38 0.72
C ILE A 12 5.36 5.35 0.22
N ARG A 13 5.30 4.99 -1.07
CA ARG A 13 6.23 4.02 -1.68
C ARG A 13 7.68 4.44 -1.47
N LYS A 14 7.99 5.72 -1.69
CA LYS A 14 9.35 6.28 -1.50
C LYS A 14 9.78 6.26 -0.04
N ARG A 15 8.90 6.67 0.89
CA ARG A 15 9.18 6.71 2.33
C ARG A 15 9.48 5.32 2.88
N ILE A 16 8.66 4.33 2.51
CA ILE A 16 8.84 2.94 2.93
C ILE A 16 10.07 2.33 2.28
N LYS A 17 10.31 2.54 0.98
CA LYS A 17 11.53 2.09 0.31
C LYS A 17 12.80 2.60 1.00
N LYS A 18 12.80 3.85 1.46
CA LYS A 18 13.91 4.41 2.24
C LYS A 18 14.08 3.69 3.58
N LYS A 19 12.99 3.51 4.35
CA LYS A 19 13.04 2.78 5.64
C LYS A 19 13.56 1.36 5.50
N LEU A 20 13.15 0.65 4.45
CA LEU A 20 13.64 -0.70 4.17
C LEU A 20 15.15 -0.70 3.93
N LYS A 21 15.65 0.28 3.15
CA LYS A 21 17.10 0.42 2.91
C LYS A 21 17.85 0.59 4.23
N ASP A 22 17.34 1.43 5.12
CA ASP A 22 17.93 1.70 6.44
C ASP A 22 17.91 0.47 7.37
N GLN A 23 16.96 -0.46 7.19
CA GLN A 23 16.87 -1.70 7.95
C GLN A 23 17.82 -2.80 7.42
N ASN A 24 18.21 -2.75 6.15
CA ASN A 24 19.08 -3.75 5.52
C ASN A 24 20.58 -3.47 5.75
N VAL A 25 20.91 -3.00 6.96
CA VAL A 25 22.28 -2.76 7.43
C VAL A 25 22.79 -4.03 8.07
N LYS A 26 23.76 -4.68 7.44
CA LYS A 26 24.46 -5.80 8.06
C LYS A 26 25.69 -5.29 8.78
N VAL A 27 25.85 -5.68 10.04
CA VAL A 27 27.07 -5.36 10.80
C VAL A 27 28.04 -6.52 10.68
N GLU A 28 29.25 -6.24 10.22
CA GLU A 28 30.31 -7.23 9.98
C GLU A 28 31.62 -6.78 10.66
N GLU A 29 32.49 -7.74 10.98
CA GLU A 29 33.82 -7.42 11.51
C GLU A 29 34.64 -6.64 10.46
N PHE A 30 35.33 -5.58 10.89
CA PHE A 30 36.27 -4.86 10.06
C PHE A 30 37.38 -5.79 9.59
N LYS A 31 37.55 -5.90 8.27
CA LYS A 31 38.63 -6.68 7.66
C LYS A 31 39.66 -5.78 6.99
N SER A 32 39.27 -5.18 5.86
CA SER A 32 40.17 -4.37 5.02
C SER A 32 39.53 -3.10 4.49
N SER A 33 38.21 -2.93 4.65
CA SER A 33 37.45 -1.77 4.19
C SER A 33 36.54 -1.30 5.31
N LEU A 34 36.36 0.02 5.41
CA LEU A 34 35.39 0.63 6.31
C LEU A 34 33.94 0.40 5.86
N MET A 35 33.73 -0.20 4.67
CA MET A 35 32.42 -0.40 4.06
C MET A 35 31.64 0.92 4.05
N ASP A 36 30.44 0.96 4.63
CA ASP A 36 29.62 2.17 4.74
C ASP A 36 29.84 2.94 6.05
N GLY A 37 30.81 2.51 6.86
CA GLY A 37 31.26 3.20 8.08
C GLY A 37 31.39 2.27 9.29
N ILE A 38 31.97 2.80 10.37
CA ILE A 38 32.17 2.07 11.62
C ILE A 38 30.86 2.03 12.42
N ASP A 39 30.46 0.84 12.87
CA ASP A 39 29.40 0.72 13.86
C ASP A 39 29.96 0.92 15.28
N ILE A 40 29.95 2.17 15.73
CA ILE A 40 30.46 2.53 17.06
C ILE A 40 29.72 1.79 18.18
N LYS A 41 28.39 1.60 18.06
CA LYS A 41 27.59 0.96 19.11
C LYS A 41 27.97 -0.52 19.25
N GLU A 42 27.98 -1.24 18.14
CA GLU A 42 28.33 -2.67 18.15
C GLU A 42 29.80 -2.89 18.51
N THR A 43 30.68 -2.00 18.04
CA THR A 43 32.11 -2.00 18.42
C THR A 43 32.28 -1.85 19.91
N ILE A 44 31.68 -0.83 20.54
CA ILE A 44 31.77 -0.61 22.00
C ILE A 44 31.16 -1.78 22.77
N ARG A 45 29.99 -2.28 22.33
CA ARG A 45 29.29 -3.39 22.99
C ARG A 45 30.13 -4.66 23.08
N LYS A 46 30.86 -4.99 22.01
CA LYS A 46 31.68 -6.21 21.91
C LYS A 46 33.15 -5.97 22.23
N TRP A 47 33.56 -4.73 22.45
CA TRP A 47 34.95 -4.37 22.72
C TRP A 47 35.57 -5.16 23.87
N PRO A 48 34.90 -5.35 25.02
CA PRO A 48 35.53 -6.00 26.18
C PRO A 48 35.93 -7.46 25.92
N THR A 49 35.15 -8.19 25.12
CA THR A 49 35.36 -9.61 24.82
C THR A 49 36.15 -9.84 23.55
N GLU A 50 35.88 -9.07 22.50
CA GLU A 50 36.35 -9.39 21.15
C GLU A 50 37.47 -8.47 20.67
N ARG A 51 37.58 -7.24 21.20
CA ARG A 51 38.56 -6.20 20.79
C ARG A 51 38.61 -5.99 19.26
N LYS A 52 37.47 -6.14 18.60
CA LYS A 52 37.30 -6.02 17.15
C LYS A 52 36.47 -4.79 16.83
N ILE A 53 36.82 -4.14 15.72
CA ILE A 53 36.03 -3.04 15.16
C ILE A 53 34.96 -3.66 14.26
N TYR A 54 33.75 -3.15 14.36
CA TYR A 54 32.62 -3.56 13.54
C TYR A 54 32.28 -2.45 12.53
N VAL A 55 31.99 -2.84 11.29
CA VAL A 55 31.59 -1.96 10.20
C VAL A 55 30.19 -2.28 9.72
N ARG A 56 29.52 -1.26 9.18
CA ARG A 56 28.20 -1.36 8.57
C ARG A 56 28.36 -1.63 7.08
N ASN A 57 27.58 -2.59 6.60
CA ASN A 57 27.41 -2.90 5.19
C ASN A 57 25.93 -2.72 4.86
N GLU A 58 25.59 -1.55 4.32
CA GLU A 58 24.29 -1.24 3.76
C GLU A 58 24.11 -2.02 2.46
N ARG A 59 23.36 -3.12 2.53
CA ARG A 59 23.03 -3.84 1.30
C ARG A 59 21.91 -3.06 0.59
N PRO A 60 22.14 -2.55 -0.64
CA PRO A 60 21.10 -1.86 -1.36
C PRO A 60 19.94 -2.83 -1.56
N ILE A 61 18.74 -2.40 -1.16
CA ILE A 61 17.54 -3.13 -1.53
C ILE A 61 17.34 -2.94 -3.02
N VAL A 62 17.56 -4.02 -3.77
CA VAL A 62 17.31 -4.09 -5.20
C VAL A 62 15.85 -4.47 -5.40
N GLY A 63 15.07 -3.53 -5.93
CA GLY A 63 13.66 -3.73 -6.25
C GLY A 63 12.89 -2.42 -6.27
N LYS A 64 11.83 -2.34 -7.08
CA LYS A 64 10.85 -1.25 -6.96
C LYS A 64 9.69 -1.73 -6.10
N ILE A 65 8.78 -0.80 -5.84
CA ILE A 65 7.53 -1.06 -5.15
C ILE A 65 6.45 -0.54 -6.10
N ASP A 66 5.69 -1.45 -6.69
CA ASP A 66 4.57 -1.13 -7.57
C ASP A 66 3.24 -1.20 -6.82
N THR A 67 3.11 -2.16 -5.93
CA THR A 67 1.88 -2.47 -5.21
C THR A 67 1.87 -1.85 -3.80
N LEU A 68 0.80 -1.12 -3.51
CA LEU A 68 0.47 -0.59 -2.19
C LEU A 68 -0.99 -0.93 -1.87
N ILE A 69 -1.20 -1.53 -0.69
CA ILE A 69 -2.51 -1.79 -0.12
C ILE A 69 -2.62 -0.98 1.17
N VAL A 70 -3.73 -0.27 1.33
CA VAL A 70 -4.06 0.48 2.55
C VAL A 70 -5.44 0.06 3.01
N ILE A 71 -5.52 -0.48 4.23
CA ILE A 71 -6.76 -0.92 4.86
C ILE A 71 -7.02 -0.02 6.07
N PHE A 72 -8.07 0.77 5.98
CA PHE A 72 -8.57 1.59 7.08
C PHE A 72 -9.46 0.79 8.01
N ASP A 73 -10.22 -0.13 7.42
CA ASP A 73 -11.25 -0.89 8.08
C ASP A 73 -11.41 -2.26 7.41
N ASP A 74 -11.12 -3.31 8.16
CA ASP A 74 -11.15 -4.70 7.70
C ASP A 74 -12.40 -5.47 8.14
N GLU A 75 -13.46 -4.72 8.53
CA GLU A 75 -14.79 -5.21 8.93
C GLU A 75 -15.06 -6.65 8.44
N ALA A 76 -15.09 -7.57 9.40
CA ALA A 76 -15.61 -8.90 9.18
C ALA A 76 -17.09 -8.79 8.79
N LYS A 77 -17.62 -9.82 8.12
CA LYS A 77 -19.00 -9.87 7.59
C LYS A 77 -20.05 -9.56 8.68
N GLU A 78 -20.33 -8.30 8.92
CA GLU A 78 -21.38 -7.82 9.83
C GLU A 78 -22.69 -7.62 9.05
N GLU A 79 -23.81 -7.74 9.74
CA GLU A 79 -25.15 -7.57 9.16
C GLU A 79 -25.39 -6.14 8.63
N ASN A 80 -24.61 -5.16 9.10
CA ASN A 80 -24.59 -3.77 8.64
C ASN A 80 -23.22 -3.41 8.08
N GLU A 81 -22.96 -3.79 6.83
CA GLU A 81 -21.70 -3.50 6.13
C GLU A 81 -21.54 -1.98 5.90
N LYS A 82 -20.56 -1.34 6.56
CA LYS A 82 -20.33 0.11 6.43
C LYS A 82 -19.84 0.49 5.03
N TYR A 83 -19.11 -0.41 4.36
CA TYR A 83 -18.49 -0.16 3.06
C TYR A 83 -19.01 -1.11 1.96
N PRO A 84 -20.30 -1.05 1.58
CA PRO A 84 -20.90 -2.03 0.68
C PRO A 84 -20.47 -1.85 -0.78
N PHE A 85 -20.05 -0.65 -1.16
CA PHE A 85 -19.74 -0.33 -2.55
C PHE A 85 -18.33 -0.78 -2.91
N LYS A 86 -18.19 -1.52 -4.01
CA LYS A 86 -16.93 -2.16 -4.44
C LYS A 86 -16.68 -1.87 -5.90
N LEU A 87 -15.45 -1.54 -6.25
CA LEU A 87 -15.10 -1.25 -7.63
C LEU A 87 -13.63 -1.47 -7.94
N THR A 88 -13.35 -1.57 -9.23
CA THR A 88 -12.01 -1.53 -9.81
C THR A 88 -11.96 -0.36 -10.79
N TRP A 89 -10.93 0.46 -10.65
CA TRP A 89 -10.64 1.61 -11.49
C TRP A 89 -9.36 1.35 -12.27
N TRP A 90 -9.45 1.57 -13.58
CA TRP A 90 -8.28 1.52 -14.44
C TRP A 90 -7.80 2.92 -14.73
N ALA A 91 -6.48 3.08 -14.73
CA ALA A 91 -5.85 4.33 -15.11
C ALA A 91 -6.29 4.76 -16.52
N GLU A 92 -6.60 6.05 -16.69
CA GLU A 92 -6.88 6.63 -18.00
C GLU A 92 -5.63 7.29 -18.59
N HIS A 93 -4.65 7.57 -17.73
CA HIS A 93 -3.40 8.23 -18.07
C HIS A 93 -2.19 7.43 -17.55
N ASP A 94 -1.05 7.50 -18.25
CA ASP A 94 0.16 6.74 -17.93
C ASP A 94 0.79 7.08 -16.55
N LYS A 95 0.32 8.15 -15.91
CA LYS A 95 0.75 8.62 -14.58
C LYS A 95 -0.20 8.20 -13.46
N GLU A 96 -1.26 7.46 -13.77
CA GLU A 96 -2.23 6.96 -12.80
C GLU A 96 -2.00 5.48 -12.53
N SER A 97 -2.39 5.03 -11.34
CA SER A 97 -2.35 3.63 -10.95
C SER A 97 -3.66 2.92 -11.33
N ASP A 98 -3.59 1.61 -11.59
CA ASP A 98 -4.80 0.80 -11.49
C ASP A 98 -5.16 0.67 -10.00
N MET A 99 -6.45 0.77 -9.68
CA MET A 99 -6.95 0.72 -8.31
C MET A 99 -8.10 -0.26 -8.13
N ALA A 100 -8.21 -0.84 -6.94
CA ALA A 100 -9.43 -1.52 -6.49
C ALA A 100 -9.71 -1.09 -5.06
N LEU A 101 -10.96 -0.79 -4.74
CA LEU A 101 -11.33 -0.26 -3.44
C LEU A 101 -12.75 -0.67 -3.04
N TYR A 102 -13.02 -0.60 -1.74
CA TYR A 102 -14.36 -0.67 -1.18
C TYR A 102 -14.63 0.57 -0.33
N THR A 103 -15.86 1.10 -0.43
CA THR A 103 -16.24 2.40 0.10
C THR A 103 -17.65 2.39 0.69
N THR A 104 -17.99 3.46 1.41
CA THR A 104 -19.39 3.80 1.71
C THR A 104 -20.19 3.97 0.41
N ASN A 105 -21.52 3.94 0.52
CA ASN A 105 -22.38 4.05 -0.64
C ASN A 105 -22.29 5.48 -1.24
N PRO A 106 -21.95 5.66 -2.53
CA PRO A 106 -21.88 6.96 -3.17
C PRO A 106 -23.21 7.75 -3.13
N GLY A 107 -24.35 7.08 -2.92
CA GLY A 107 -25.65 7.73 -2.78
C GLY A 107 -25.87 8.48 -1.47
N GLU A 108 -25.08 8.20 -0.41
CA GLU A 108 -25.32 8.72 0.93
C GLU A 108 -24.89 10.18 1.11
N TYR A 109 -23.80 10.58 0.44
CA TYR A 109 -23.26 11.93 0.60
C TYR A 109 -22.88 12.54 -0.75
N VAL A 110 -23.88 13.17 -1.37
CA VAL A 110 -23.77 13.88 -2.64
C VAL A 110 -23.42 15.35 -2.38
N ILE A 111 -22.28 15.79 -2.89
CA ILE A 111 -21.76 17.15 -2.69
C ILE A 111 -21.98 18.07 -3.91
N GLY A 112 -22.38 17.50 -5.05
CA GLY A 112 -22.68 18.24 -6.26
C GLY A 112 -23.38 17.38 -7.32
N PRO A 113 -23.78 17.95 -8.47
CA PRO A 113 -24.50 17.23 -9.51
C PRO A 113 -23.71 16.03 -10.06
N GLY A 114 -24.05 14.82 -9.60
CA GLY A 114 -23.33 13.59 -9.97
C GLY A 114 -21.93 13.48 -9.34
N ILE A 115 -21.67 14.21 -8.26
CA ILE A 115 -20.42 14.16 -7.49
C ILE A 115 -20.74 13.68 -6.08
N ALA A 116 -20.22 12.52 -5.71
CA ALA A 116 -20.38 11.95 -4.39
C ALA A 116 -19.05 11.96 -3.65
N HIS A 117 -19.07 12.27 -2.36
CA HIS A 117 -17.94 12.03 -1.48
C HIS A 117 -18.13 10.65 -0.83
N VAL A 118 -17.09 9.83 -0.81
CA VAL A 118 -17.12 8.51 -0.18
C VAL A 118 -15.95 8.34 0.79
N GLU A 119 -16.18 7.55 1.84
CA GLU A 119 -15.13 7.08 2.75
C GLU A 119 -14.63 5.72 2.27
N VAL A 120 -13.32 5.59 2.12
CA VAL A 120 -12.64 4.36 1.70
C VAL A 120 -12.39 3.49 2.93
N GLY A 121 -12.88 2.25 2.88
CA GLY A 121 -12.56 1.24 3.90
C GLY A 121 -11.24 0.52 3.59
N GLY A 122 -10.92 0.33 2.31
CA GLY A 122 -9.62 -0.18 1.89
C GLY A 122 -9.40 -0.02 0.39
N LEU A 123 -8.13 0.10 0.01
CA LEU A 123 -7.70 0.27 -1.37
C LEU A 123 -6.45 -0.53 -1.69
N LEU A 124 -6.37 -0.95 -2.94
CA LEU A 124 -5.21 -1.48 -3.64
C LEU A 124 -4.86 -0.50 -4.75
N THR A 125 -3.58 -0.19 -4.92
CA THR A 125 -3.04 0.60 -6.03
C THR A 125 -1.80 -0.10 -6.62
N ILE A 126 -1.78 -0.24 -7.95
CA ILE A 126 -0.68 -0.85 -8.71
C ILE A 126 -0.18 0.15 -9.77
N PHE A 127 1.10 0.51 -9.67
CA PHE A 127 1.78 1.40 -10.61
C PHE A 127 3.06 0.75 -11.16
N PRO A 128 3.28 0.67 -12.48
CA PRO A 128 2.46 1.20 -13.58
C PRO A 128 1.16 0.42 -13.81
N PRO A 129 0.16 1.03 -14.50
CA PRO A 129 -1.15 0.44 -14.74
C PRO A 129 -1.15 -0.60 -15.88
N GLY A 130 -2.31 -1.21 -16.15
CA GLY A 130 -2.57 -2.11 -17.27
C GLY A 130 -2.58 -3.60 -16.92
N ARG A 131 -2.65 -3.96 -15.63
CA ARG A 131 -2.50 -5.36 -15.18
C ARG A 131 -3.60 -5.82 -14.24
N LEU A 132 -4.33 -4.89 -13.62
CA LEU A 132 -5.34 -5.23 -12.64
C LEU A 132 -6.61 -5.73 -13.34
N ARG A 133 -7.04 -6.96 -13.04
CA ARG A 133 -8.36 -7.44 -13.43
C ARG A 133 -9.44 -6.88 -12.49
N PRO A 134 -10.73 -6.91 -12.89
CA PRO A 134 -11.81 -6.50 -12.01
C PRO A 134 -11.83 -7.33 -10.72
N VAL A 135 -11.35 -6.75 -9.61
CA VAL A 135 -11.08 -7.49 -8.37
C VAL A 135 -12.36 -7.99 -7.73
N PHE A 136 -13.42 -7.19 -7.76
CA PHE A 136 -14.68 -7.44 -7.04
C PHE A 136 -15.82 -7.96 -7.92
N LEU A 137 -15.57 -8.23 -9.21
CA LEU A 137 -16.58 -8.82 -10.08
C LEU A 137 -16.80 -10.29 -9.72
N GLU A 138 -18.08 -10.70 -9.73
CA GLU A 138 -18.52 -12.04 -9.32
C GLU A 138 -17.90 -13.14 -10.19
N GLU A 139 -17.67 -12.86 -11.49
CA GLU A 139 -17.06 -13.81 -12.41
C GLU A 139 -15.64 -14.22 -11.99
N TYR A 140 -14.96 -13.43 -11.16
CA TYR A 140 -13.62 -13.72 -10.66
C TYR A 140 -13.61 -14.28 -9.23
N ASP A 141 -14.76 -14.55 -8.60
CA ASP A 141 -14.82 -15.04 -7.21
C ASP A 141 -14.06 -16.35 -6.97
N PHE A 142 -13.96 -17.20 -8.01
CA PHE A 142 -13.16 -18.43 -7.96
C PHE A 142 -11.67 -18.15 -7.67
N GLU A 143 -11.14 -16.99 -8.06
CA GLU A 143 -9.77 -16.58 -7.76
C GLU A 143 -9.57 -16.22 -6.28
N TYR A 144 -10.65 -15.99 -5.52
CA TYR A 144 -10.61 -15.45 -4.16
C TYR A 144 -11.31 -16.33 -3.11
N GLY A 145 -11.72 -17.56 -3.43
CA GLY A 145 -12.52 -18.41 -2.54
C GLY A 145 -11.92 -18.78 -1.16
N ASN A 146 -10.71 -18.35 -0.84
CA ASN A 146 -10.03 -18.59 0.43
C ASN A 146 -9.68 -17.32 1.22
N VAL A 147 -10.22 -16.17 0.80
CA VAL A 147 -10.18 -14.91 1.55
C VAL A 147 -11.40 -14.79 2.46
N GLU A 148 -11.24 -14.16 3.62
CA GLU A 148 -12.29 -14.05 4.63
C GLU A 148 -13.14 -12.77 4.46
N ASN A 149 -12.52 -11.68 3.99
CA ASN A 149 -13.14 -10.37 3.83
C ASN A 149 -12.61 -9.59 2.60
N LYS A 150 -13.11 -8.37 2.37
CA LYS A 150 -12.71 -7.51 1.25
C LYS A 150 -11.24 -7.07 1.35
N ALA A 151 -10.74 -6.80 2.55
CA ALA A 151 -9.34 -6.42 2.78
C ALA A 151 -8.39 -7.53 2.32
N GLU A 152 -8.68 -8.77 2.67
CA GLU A 152 -7.93 -9.94 2.22
C GLU A 152 -8.04 -10.16 0.71
N ARG A 153 -9.21 -9.86 0.12
CA ARG A 153 -9.40 -9.89 -1.33
C ARG A 153 -8.46 -8.92 -2.03
N LEU A 154 -8.36 -7.67 -1.53
CA LEU A 154 -7.42 -6.67 -2.03
C LEU A 154 -5.97 -7.12 -1.85
N LEU A 155 -5.61 -7.66 -0.69
CA LEU A 155 -4.26 -8.17 -0.43
C LEU A 155 -3.89 -9.32 -1.38
N LYS A 156 -4.81 -10.27 -1.59
CA LYS A 156 -4.60 -11.37 -2.54
C LYS A 156 -4.42 -10.85 -3.96
N ALA A 157 -5.27 -9.92 -4.39
CA ALA A 157 -5.15 -9.27 -5.69
C ALA A 157 -3.79 -8.57 -5.84
N GLY A 158 -3.36 -7.80 -4.83
CA GLY A 158 -2.05 -7.16 -4.82
C GLY A 158 -0.91 -8.16 -5.00
N ILE A 159 -0.96 -9.32 -4.34
CA ILE A 159 0.04 -10.38 -4.52
C ILE A 159 0.01 -10.98 -5.93
N ILE A 160 -1.18 -11.27 -6.46
CA ILE A 160 -1.34 -11.88 -7.80
C ILE A 160 -0.85 -10.95 -8.90
N TYR A 161 -1.20 -9.66 -8.83
CA TYR A 161 -0.97 -8.68 -9.91
C TYR A 161 0.33 -7.87 -9.75
N SER A 162 1.03 -7.98 -8.61
CA SER A 162 2.35 -7.37 -8.41
C SER A 162 3.40 -7.89 -9.40
N SER A 163 4.17 -6.97 -9.97
CA SER A 163 5.32 -7.26 -10.84
C SER A 163 6.66 -7.12 -10.12
N GLU A 164 6.72 -6.25 -9.10
CA GLU A 164 7.94 -5.97 -8.37
C GLU A 164 8.07 -6.84 -7.11
N LYS A 165 9.29 -6.94 -6.59
CA LYS A 165 9.59 -7.80 -5.44
C LYS A 165 8.79 -7.41 -4.19
N TYR A 166 8.60 -6.12 -3.94
CA TYR A 166 8.13 -5.62 -2.67
C TYR A 166 6.68 -5.15 -2.75
N ILE A 167 5.83 -5.68 -1.87
CA ILE A 167 4.42 -5.33 -1.74
C ILE A 167 4.24 -4.64 -0.39
N ILE A 168 3.71 -3.42 -0.39
CA ILE A 168 3.40 -2.72 0.85
C ILE A 168 1.96 -3.04 1.26
N TYR A 169 1.78 -3.43 2.52
CA TYR A 169 0.48 -3.58 3.16
C TYR A 169 0.44 -2.72 4.43
N ILE A 170 -0.43 -1.71 4.41
CA ILE A 170 -0.68 -0.80 5.53
C ILE A 170 -2.05 -1.13 6.10
N ALA A 171 -2.11 -1.51 7.36
CA ALA A 171 -3.36 -1.82 8.05
C ALA A 171 -3.18 -1.64 9.56
N LYS A 172 -4.27 -1.72 10.31
CA LYS A 172 -4.20 -1.80 11.78
C LYS A 172 -3.56 -3.13 12.22
N ASP A 173 -4.09 -4.22 11.68
CA ASP A 173 -3.71 -5.58 12.07
C ASP A 173 -2.85 -6.28 11.02
N HIS A 174 -2.01 -7.21 11.50
CA HIS A 174 -1.16 -8.02 10.64
C HIS A 174 -2.02 -8.95 9.75
N PRO A 175 -1.63 -9.16 8.48
CA PRO A 175 -2.33 -10.11 7.62
C PRO A 175 -2.07 -11.54 8.09
N ARG A 176 -3.00 -12.46 7.78
CA ARG A 176 -2.83 -13.89 8.10
C ARG A 176 -1.52 -14.45 7.52
N PRO A 177 -0.85 -15.40 8.21
CA PRO A 177 0.38 -16.05 7.73
C PRO A 177 0.27 -16.63 6.31
N TYR A 178 -0.94 -17.02 5.91
CA TYR A 178 -1.27 -17.45 4.55
C TYR A 178 -0.74 -16.49 3.47
N PHE A 179 -0.87 -15.16 3.66
CA PHE A 179 -0.49 -14.17 2.64
C PHE A 179 1.02 -14.01 2.50
N PHE A 180 1.78 -14.14 3.58
CA PHE A 180 3.25 -14.15 3.52
C PHE A 180 3.75 -15.35 2.71
N ASN A 181 3.15 -16.53 2.94
CA ASN A 181 3.47 -17.74 2.17
C ASN A 181 3.07 -17.61 0.69
N LEU A 182 1.92 -17.01 0.42
CA LEU A 182 1.46 -16.76 -0.95
C LEU A 182 2.41 -15.80 -1.69
N ALA A 183 2.81 -14.70 -1.03
CA ALA A 183 3.78 -13.75 -1.57
C ALA A 183 5.13 -14.44 -1.85
N ALA A 184 5.65 -15.22 -0.90
CA ALA A 184 6.90 -15.95 -1.07
C ALA A 184 6.86 -16.92 -2.27
N ARG A 185 5.75 -17.66 -2.46
CA ARG A 185 5.54 -18.53 -3.63
C ARG A 185 5.54 -17.77 -4.96
N LYS A 186 5.18 -16.49 -4.95
CA LYS A 186 5.24 -15.60 -6.11
C LYS A 186 6.58 -14.85 -6.24
N ASN A 187 7.57 -15.21 -5.42
CA ASN A 187 8.85 -14.50 -5.33
C ASN A 187 8.64 -13.00 -5.02
N ARG A 188 7.72 -12.74 -4.08
CA ARG A 188 7.36 -11.43 -3.55
C ARG A 188 7.62 -11.39 -2.05
N GLU A 189 7.85 -10.20 -1.53
CA GLU A 189 8.07 -9.91 -0.14
C GLU A 189 6.99 -8.93 0.34
N LEU A 190 6.11 -9.43 1.21
CA LEU A 190 5.03 -8.65 1.80
C LEU A 190 5.55 -7.90 3.02
N ILE A 191 5.48 -6.57 2.97
CA ILE A 191 5.96 -5.70 4.02
C ILE A 191 4.77 -5.06 4.72
N PHE A 192 4.58 -5.42 5.98
CA PHE A 192 3.56 -4.85 6.84
C PHE A 192 4.05 -3.54 7.47
N TYR A 193 3.18 -2.53 7.47
CA TYR A 193 3.29 -1.35 8.33
C TYR A 193 1.97 -1.12 9.07
N SER A 194 2.03 -0.91 10.38
CA SER A 194 0.84 -0.44 11.11
C SER A 194 0.42 0.95 10.59
N ILE A 195 -0.87 1.14 10.40
CA ILE A 195 -1.50 2.40 9.98
C ILE A 195 -1.23 3.53 10.98
N ASP A 196 -1.01 3.21 12.26
CA ASP A 196 -0.72 4.17 13.34
C ASP A 196 0.61 4.92 13.13
N ASN A 197 1.47 4.43 12.23
CA ASN A 197 2.73 5.10 11.85
C ASN A 197 2.52 6.32 10.92
N PHE A 198 1.28 6.59 10.55
CA PHE A 198 0.90 7.68 9.65
C PHE A 198 -0.01 8.67 10.39
N SER A 199 0.19 9.97 10.16
CA SER A 199 -0.70 11.00 10.68
C SER A 199 -2.07 10.92 10.02
N THR A 200 -3.13 11.20 10.77
CA THR A 200 -4.51 11.24 10.27
C THR A 200 -4.65 12.17 9.06
N GLU A 201 -3.99 13.33 9.10
CA GLU A 201 -3.99 14.32 8.01
C GLU A 201 -3.38 13.74 6.73
N SER A 202 -2.28 12.98 6.86
CA SER A 202 -1.63 12.37 5.71
C SER A 202 -2.53 11.36 5.00
N LEU A 203 -3.26 10.55 5.77
CA LEU A 203 -4.14 9.52 5.22
C LEU A 203 -5.49 10.06 4.75
N ARG A 204 -5.86 11.28 5.17
CA ARG A 204 -7.16 11.87 4.83
C ARG A 204 -7.41 11.94 3.33
N CYS A 205 -6.39 12.27 2.54
CA CYS A 205 -6.50 12.41 1.08
C CYS A 205 -6.81 11.09 0.34
N VAL A 206 -6.50 9.94 0.94
CA VAL A 206 -6.78 8.61 0.37
C VAL A 206 -7.94 7.91 1.07
N LYS A 207 -8.30 8.37 2.26
CA LYS A 207 -9.48 7.90 2.99
C LYS A 207 -10.78 8.55 2.49
N HIS A 208 -10.70 9.80 2.04
CA HIS A 208 -11.84 10.57 1.53
C HIS A 208 -11.61 10.87 0.05
N VAL A 209 -12.47 10.34 -0.82
CA VAL A 209 -12.35 10.49 -2.27
C VAL A 209 -13.69 10.86 -2.89
N HIS A 210 -13.64 11.45 -4.09
CA HIS A 210 -14.84 11.87 -4.80
C HIS A 210 -15.12 11.03 -6.04
N PHE A 211 -16.33 10.49 -6.13
CA PHE A 211 -16.80 9.73 -7.28
C PHE A 211 -17.56 10.65 -8.22
N LEU A 212 -17.16 10.62 -9.48
CA LEU A 212 -17.84 11.33 -10.55
C LEU A 212 -18.71 10.35 -11.34
N ARG A 213 -20.00 10.67 -11.53
CA ARG A 213 -20.92 9.88 -12.36
C ARG A 213 -20.43 9.73 -13.80
N GLY A 214 -19.61 10.65 -14.28
CA GLY A 214 -18.97 10.56 -15.59
C GLY A 214 -17.87 11.59 -15.78
N ARG A 215 -16.97 11.31 -16.73
CA ARG A 215 -15.78 12.13 -17.02
C ARG A 215 -16.09 13.60 -17.28
N TYR A 216 -17.26 13.91 -17.86
CA TYR A 216 -17.68 15.28 -18.17
C TYR A 216 -17.77 16.16 -16.91
N LEU A 217 -17.98 15.57 -15.73
CA LEU A 217 -18.08 16.28 -14.46
C LEU A 217 -16.72 16.78 -13.93
N ARG A 218 -15.58 16.26 -14.44
CA ARG A 218 -14.23 16.79 -14.09
C ARG A 218 -14.14 18.31 -14.34
N LYS A 219 -14.87 18.82 -15.34
CA LYS A 219 -14.91 20.25 -15.68
C LYS A 219 -15.54 21.12 -14.59
N ILE A 220 -16.45 20.57 -13.78
CA ILE A 220 -17.16 21.32 -12.73
C ILE A 220 -16.75 20.89 -11.31
N ALA A 221 -16.00 19.78 -11.18
CA ALA A 221 -15.65 19.19 -9.89
C ALA A 221 -14.92 20.15 -8.95
N HIS A 222 -14.08 21.04 -9.48
CA HIS A 222 -13.37 22.06 -8.72
C HIS A 222 -14.27 23.06 -7.98
N ASN A 223 -15.56 23.16 -8.36
CA ASN A 223 -16.52 24.02 -7.66
C ASN A 223 -17.13 23.36 -6.42
N TYR A 224 -16.96 22.04 -6.26
CA TYR A 224 -17.59 21.25 -5.20
C TYR A 224 -16.56 20.56 -4.30
N ILE A 225 -15.38 20.26 -4.83
CA ILE A 225 -14.31 19.56 -4.13
C ILE A 225 -13.33 20.59 -3.59
N PHE A 226 -13.31 20.75 -2.28
CA PHE A 226 -12.36 21.61 -1.57
C PHE A 226 -11.33 20.71 -0.88
N LEU A 227 -10.09 20.75 -1.38
CA LEU A 227 -8.94 20.01 -0.85
C LEU A 227 -8.29 20.73 0.32
#